data_AF-A0A1B6F537-F1
#
_entry.id   AF-A0A1B6F537-F1
#
_cell.length_a   1.000
_cell.length_b   1.000
_cell.length_c   1.000
_cell.angle_alpha   90.00
_cell.angle_beta   90.00
_cell.angle_gamma   90.00
#
_symmetry.space_group_name_H-M   'P 1'
#
loop_
_entity.id
_entity.type
_entity.pdbx_description
1 polymer ?
#
loop_
_entity_poly.entity_id
_entity_poly.type
_entity_poly.pdbx_seq_one_letter_code
_entity_poly.pdbx_strand_id
1 'polypeptide(L)'
;IKAFMSYGTMVELTDLPLPRSGSSVLWALLHEESPRNNAPLSHPAFLSLFNYTATFSRFSSYPITTQYLKSLQALSDLKFFVSTEEKNRFQREEGLAPVIYIQT
;
A
#
# COMPACT_ATOMS: atom_id res chain seq x y z
N ILE A 1 -27.57 -7.13 -6.06
CA ILE A 1 -26.18 -6.97 -5.59
C ILE A 1 -26.02 -5.53 -5.12
N LYS A 2 -25.42 -5.28 -3.94
CA LYS A 2 -25.24 -3.93 -3.38
C LYS A 2 -23.83 -3.37 -3.54
N ALA A 3 -22.85 -4.24 -3.73
CA ALA A 3 -21.46 -3.87 -3.95
C ALA A 3 -20.75 -4.91 -4.81
N PHE A 4 -19.76 -4.44 -5.58
CA PHE A 4 -18.75 -5.26 -6.25
C PHE A 4 -17.37 -4.83 -5.76
N MET A 5 -16.49 -5.80 -5.57
CA MET A 5 -15.08 -5.54 -5.27
C MET A 5 -14.22 -6.25 -6.30
N SER A 6 -13.44 -5.47 -7.04
CA SER A 6 -12.48 -5.98 -8.01
C SER A 6 -11.11 -6.16 -7.34
N TYR A 7 -10.47 -7.29 -7.62
CA TYR A 7 -9.06 -7.45 -7.34
C TYR A 7 -8.26 -6.88 -8.52
N GLY A 8 -7.31 -5.97 -8.26
CA GLY A 8 -6.71 -5.11 -9.29
C GLY A 8 -6.05 -5.84 -10.47
N THR A 9 -5.60 -7.08 -10.27
CA THR A 9 -5.02 -7.92 -11.32
C THR A 9 -6.06 -8.44 -12.31
N MET A 10 -7.33 -8.52 -11.87
CA MET A 10 -8.47 -8.97 -12.66
C MET A 10 -9.27 -7.79 -13.22
N VAL A 11 -8.79 -6.55 -13.07
CA VAL A 11 -9.49 -5.37 -13.60
C VAL A 11 -9.18 -5.24 -15.08
N GLU A 12 -10.17 -5.52 -15.92
CA GLU A 12 -10.14 -5.20 -17.34
C GLU A 12 -10.82 -3.86 -17.62
N LEU A 13 -10.41 -3.18 -18.70
CA LEU A 13 -11.01 -1.89 -19.08
C LEU A 13 -12.48 -2.01 -19.46
N THR A 14 -12.91 -3.20 -19.90
CA THR A 14 -14.31 -3.54 -20.21
C THR A 14 -15.17 -3.74 -18.96
N ASP A 15 -14.54 -3.99 -17.81
CA ASP A 15 -15.20 -4.28 -16.53
C ASP A 15 -15.22 -3.05 -15.61
N LEU A 16 -14.90 -1.87 -16.15
CA LEU A 16 -14.88 -0.64 -15.37
C LEU A 16 -16.29 -0.27 -14.89
N PRO A 17 -16.39 0.35 -13.70
CA PRO A 17 -17.67 0.81 -13.17
C PRO A 17 -18.42 1.66 -14.19
N LEU A 18 -19.60 1.20 -14.60
CA LEU A 18 -20.51 1.99 -15.43
C LEU A 18 -20.88 3.32 -14.73
N PRO A 19 -21.31 4.37 -15.46
CA PRO A 19 -21.47 5.70 -14.93
C PRO A 19 -22.19 5.72 -13.58
N ARG A 20 -21.52 6.28 -12.59
CA ARG A 20 -21.94 6.31 -11.17
C ARG A 20 -23.24 7.07 -10.93
N SER A 21 -23.67 7.90 -11.88
CA SER A 21 -24.91 8.67 -11.76
C SER A 21 -26.13 7.76 -12.00
N GLY A 22 -26.60 7.13 -10.93
CA GLY A 22 -27.89 6.42 -10.92
C GLY A 22 -27.87 4.96 -10.50
N SER A 23 -26.70 4.32 -10.33
CA SER A 23 -26.63 2.95 -9.83
C SER A 23 -26.49 2.92 -8.30
N SER A 24 -27.31 2.10 -7.63
CA SER A 24 -27.27 1.90 -6.17
C SER A 24 -26.14 0.97 -5.71
N VAL A 25 -25.17 0.68 -6.59
CA VAL A 25 -24.15 -0.35 -6.40
C VAL A 25 -22.81 0.31 -6.10
N LEU A 26 -22.17 -0.11 -5.01
CA LEU A 26 -20.83 0.35 -4.63
C LEU A 26 -19.76 -0.43 -5.39
N TRP A 27 -18.77 0.28 -5.93
CA TRP A 27 -17.61 -0.32 -6.60
C TRP A 27 -16.37 -0.11 -5.76
N ALA A 28 -15.73 -1.21 -5.37
CA ALA A 28 -14.50 -1.21 -4.61
C ALA A 28 -13.35 -1.82 -5.42
N LEU A 29 -12.13 -1.35 -5.17
CA LEU A 29 -10.90 -1.88 -5.75
C LEU A 29 -9.92 -2.23 -4.63
N LEU A 30 -9.43 -3.47 -4.63
CA LEU A 30 -8.32 -3.91 -3.79
C LEU A 30 -7.16 -4.34 -4.69
N HIS A 31 -5.96 -3.82 -4.43
CA HIS A 31 -4.75 -4.24 -5.14
C HIS A 31 -3.54 -4.21 -4.21
N GLU A 32 -3.08 -5.40 -3.80
CA GLU A 32 -1.94 -5.57 -2.89
C GLU A 32 -0.62 -5.86 -3.64
N GLU A 33 -0.63 -5.82 -4.97
CA GLU A 33 0.57 -6.06 -5.78
C GLU A 33 1.31 -4.75 -6.11
N SER A 34 2.51 -4.92 -6.67
CA SER A 34 3.35 -3.82 -7.09
C SER A 34 2.61 -2.90 -8.07
N PRO A 35 2.69 -1.56 -7.91
CA PRO A 35 2.29 -0.56 -8.90
C PRO A 35 2.77 -0.85 -10.33
N ARG A 36 3.87 -1.60 -10.50
CA ARG A 36 4.38 -1.97 -11.82
C ARG A 36 3.49 -2.97 -12.56
N ASN A 37 2.74 -3.80 -11.83
CA ASN A 37 1.89 -4.82 -12.44
C ASN A 37 0.66 -4.20 -13.11
N ASN A 38 0.12 -3.12 -12.52
CA ASN A 38 -1.00 -2.39 -13.08
C ASN A 38 -0.85 -0.88 -12.80
N ALA A 39 -0.04 -0.21 -13.61
CA ALA A 39 0.32 1.21 -13.45
C ALA A 39 -0.88 2.17 -13.32
N PRO A 40 -1.99 2.01 -14.07
CA PRO A 40 -3.20 2.80 -13.87
C PRO A 40 -3.71 2.83 -12.42
N LEU A 41 -3.57 1.75 -11.65
CA LEU A 41 -4.04 1.66 -10.26
C LEU A 41 -3.26 2.55 -9.27
N SER A 42 -2.24 3.24 -9.75
CA SER A 42 -1.50 4.25 -8.98
C SER A 42 -1.95 5.67 -9.29
N HIS A 43 -2.75 5.89 -10.35
CA HIS A 43 -3.11 7.20 -10.84
C HIS A 43 -4.47 7.67 -10.28
N PRO A 44 -4.57 8.91 -9.75
CA PRO A 44 -5.83 9.43 -9.18
C PRO A 44 -7.03 9.32 -10.12
N ALA A 45 -6.82 9.57 -11.42
CA ALA A 45 -7.87 9.55 -12.43
C ALA A 45 -8.49 8.15 -12.65
N PHE A 46 -7.72 7.09 -12.44
CA PHE A 46 -8.24 5.72 -12.55
C PHE A 46 -8.91 5.30 -11.23
N LEU A 47 -8.29 5.63 -10.10
CA LEU A 47 -8.85 5.35 -8.77
C LEU A 47 -10.20 6.04 -8.57
N SER A 48 -10.37 7.23 -9.15
CA SER A 48 -11.64 7.96 -9.15
C SER A 48 -12.72 7.33 -10.02
N LEU A 49 -12.51 6.14 -10.61
CA LEU A 49 -13.56 5.29 -11.21
C LEU A 49 -14.24 4.39 -10.17
N PHE A 50 -13.59 4.08 -9.04
CA PHE A 50 -14.13 3.28 -7.92
C PHE A 50 -14.59 4.13 -6.72
N ASN A 51 -15.65 3.72 -6.04
CA ASN A 51 -16.15 4.40 -4.84
C ASN A 51 -15.16 4.30 -3.67
N TYR A 52 -14.56 3.12 -3.51
CA TYR A 52 -13.55 2.84 -2.49
C TYR A 52 -12.35 2.15 -3.12
N THR A 53 -11.16 2.52 -2.68
CA THR A 53 -9.92 1.98 -3.22
C THR A 53 -8.96 1.66 -2.09
N ALA A 54 -8.29 0.51 -2.21
CA ALA A 54 -7.20 0.07 -1.36
C ALA A 54 -6.04 -0.41 -2.25
N THR A 55 -5.11 0.50 -2.54
CA THR A 55 -3.89 0.24 -3.34
C THR A 55 -2.67 0.87 -2.66
N PHE A 56 -1.48 0.68 -3.22
CA PHE A 56 -0.26 1.39 -2.78
C PHE A 56 -0.29 2.91 -3.04
N SER A 57 -1.28 3.42 -3.78
CA SER A 57 -1.41 4.85 -4.03
C SER A 57 -1.88 5.59 -2.78
N ARG A 58 -1.24 6.72 -2.48
CA ARG A 58 -1.68 7.67 -1.43
C ARG A 58 -3.03 8.32 -1.72
N PHE A 59 -3.52 8.20 -2.95
CA PHE A 59 -4.83 8.72 -3.37
C PHE A 59 -5.95 7.71 -3.15
N SER A 60 -5.62 6.51 -2.66
CA SER A 60 -6.62 5.51 -2.27
C SER A 60 -7.42 5.97 -1.06
N SER A 61 -8.68 5.52 -0.95
CA SER A 61 -9.50 5.74 0.24
C SER A 61 -8.86 5.11 1.49
N TYR A 62 -8.27 3.93 1.30
CA TYR A 62 -7.59 3.16 2.34
C TYR A 62 -6.22 2.68 1.80
N PRO A 63 -5.17 3.52 1.81
CA PRO A 63 -3.87 3.14 1.27
C PRO A 63 -3.32 1.89 1.97
N ILE A 64 -2.98 0.87 1.18
CA ILE A 64 -2.63 -0.45 1.72
C ILE A 64 -1.34 -0.45 2.55
N THR A 65 -0.49 0.56 2.32
CA THR A 65 0.70 0.83 3.12
C THR A 65 0.40 1.05 4.61
N THR A 66 -0.87 1.31 4.97
CA THR A 66 -1.32 1.50 6.36
C THR A 66 -2.01 0.30 6.98
N GLN A 67 -2.31 -0.77 6.23
CA GLN A 67 -3.15 -1.90 6.69
C GLN A 67 -2.62 -2.60 7.95
N TYR A 68 -1.30 -2.67 8.12
CA TYR A 68 -0.65 -3.29 9.28
C TYR A 68 -0.07 -2.28 10.28
N LEU A 69 -0.30 -0.98 10.05
CA LEU A 69 0.19 0.05 10.94
C LEU A 69 -0.70 0.14 12.20
N LYS A 70 -0.20 -0.40 13.32
CA LYS A 70 -0.95 -0.46 14.59
C LYS A 70 -1.19 0.92 15.23
N SER A 71 -0.25 1.85 15.04
CA SER A 71 -0.34 3.22 15.56
C SER A 71 0.73 4.11 14.91
N LEU A 72 0.59 5.43 15.05
CA LEU A 72 1.63 6.37 14.60
C LEU A 72 2.95 6.17 15.34
N GLN A 73 2.90 5.75 16.61
CA GLN A 73 4.09 5.46 17.41
C GLN A 73 4.93 4.34 16.79
N ALA A 74 4.33 3.38 16.08
CA ALA A 74 5.10 2.36 15.38
C ALA A 74 6.04 2.94 14.30
N LEU A 75 5.80 4.16 13.81
CA LEU A 75 6.68 4.87 12.86
C LEU A 75 7.62 5.87 13.54
N SER A 76 7.22 6.44 14.68
CA SER A 76 7.94 7.54 15.32
C SER A 76 8.71 7.15 16.58
N ASP A 77 8.43 5.99 17.17
CA ASP A 77 9.08 5.53 18.39
C ASP A 77 10.53 5.13 18.09
N LEU A 78 11.45 5.59 18.95
CA LEU A 78 12.88 5.33 18.88
C LEU A 78 13.32 4.20 19.82
N LYS A 79 12.39 3.45 20.43
CA LYS A 79 12.67 2.35 21.38
C LYS A 79 13.73 1.36 20.89
N PHE A 80 13.75 1.04 19.60
CA PHE A 80 14.72 0.13 18.98
C PHE A 80 15.65 0.83 17.99
N PHE A 81 15.60 2.16 17.93
CA PHE A 81 16.48 2.93 17.07
C PHE A 81 17.90 2.90 17.64
N VAL A 82 18.83 2.47 16.80
CA VAL A 82 20.27 2.55 17.06
C VAL A 82 20.86 3.47 16.00
N SER A 83 21.57 4.51 16.45
CA SER A 83 22.20 5.48 15.57
C SER A 83 23.26 4.81 14.68
N THR A 84 23.54 5.41 13.53
CA THR A 84 24.60 4.92 12.64
C THR A 84 25.97 4.94 13.32
N GLU A 85 26.21 5.92 14.19
CA GLU A 85 27.45 6.03 14.96
C GLU A 85 27.65 4.83 15.88
N GLU A 86 26.63 4.45 16.67
CA GLU A 86 26.70 3.28 17.54
C GLU A 86 26.84 1.98 16.75
N LYS A 87 26.12 1.84 15.62
CA LYS A 87 26.29 0.68 14.72
C LYS A 87 27.73 0.56 14.21
N ASN A 88 28.36 1.68 13.86
CA ASN A 88 29.76 1.70 13.44
C ASN A 88 30.72 1.36 14.59
N ARG A 89 30.41 1.79 15.80
CA ARG A 89 31.17 1.44 17.01
C ARG A 89 31.12 -0.06 17.27
N PHE A 90 29.94 -0.67 17.25
CA PHE A 90 29.76 -2.12 17.39
C PHE A 90 30.53 -2.93 16.34
N GLN A 91 30.57 -2.47 15.10
CA GLN A 91 31.34 -3.13 14.05
C GLN A 91 32.85 -3.08 14.34
N ARG A 92 33.38 -1.93 14.77
CA ARG A 92 34.83 -1.75 14.98
C ARG A 92 35.35 -2.34 16.28
N GLU A 93 34.61 -2.16 17.36
CA GLU A 93 35.05 -2.48 18.71
C GLU A 93 34.62 -3.89 19.14
N GLU A 94 33.41 -4.30 18.75
CA GLU A 94 32.82 -5.59 19.16
C GLU A 94 32.85 -6.63 18.03
N GLY A 95 33.25 -6.23 16.81
CA GLY A 95 33.37 -7.13 15.66
C GLY A 95 32.04 -7.62 15.10
N LEU A 96 30.92 -6.94 15.39
CA LEU A 96 29.60 -7.35 14.89
C LEU A 96 29.49 -7.17 13.37
N ALA A 97 28.96 -8.19 12.68
CA ALA A 97 28.70 -8.14 11.25
C ALA A 97 27.35 -7.47 10.94
N PRO A 98 27.24 -6.70 9.85
CA PRO A 98 25.97 -6.15 9.40
C PRO A 98 25.04 -7.27 8.90
N VAL A 99 23.79 -7.24 9.34
CA VAL A 99 22.74 -8.15 8.86
C VAL A 99 21.72 -7.32 8.08
N ILE A 100 21.39 -7.77 6.87
CA ILE A 100 20.32 -7.21 6.07
C ILE A 100 19.15 -8.19 6.02
N TYR A 101 17.95 -7.71 6.34
CA TYR A 101 16.72 -8.46 6.11
C TYR A 101 16.20 -8.12 4.71
N ILE A 102 16.09 -9.14 3.87
CA ILE A 102 15.51 -9.02 2.52
C ILE A 102 14.22 -9.83 2.55
N GLN A 103 13.09 -9.15 2.39
CA GLN A 103 11.80 -9.80 2.15
C GLN A 103 11.62 -9.92 0.64
N THR A 104 11.58 -11.15 0.13
CA THR A 104 11.29 -11.47 -1.27
C THR A 104 9.82 -11.77 -1.48
#